data_AF-A0A1E5C3J0-F1
#
_entry.id   AF-A0A1E5C3J0-F1
#
_cell.length_a   1.000
_cell.length_b   1.000
_cell.length_c   1.000
_cell.angle_alpha   90.00
_cell.angle_beta   90.00
_cell.angle_gamma   90.00
#
_symmetry.space_group_name_H-M   'P 1'
#
loop_
_entity.id
_entity.type
_entity.pdbx_description
1 polymer ?
#
loop_
_entity_poly.entity_id
_entity_poly.type
_entity_poly.pdbx_seq_one_letter_code
_entity_poly.pdbx_strand_id
1 'polypeptide(L)'
;MKVTHFFKQLNKNLIGKLHQTSEFQRRMWIVNVRESTLKNESFVVSEDSFSEPMQWMKRQNYTDYMIDELDQLKLSQSANFKVGNAEHCLFRVK
;
A
#
# COMPACT_ATOMS: atom_id res chain seq x y z
N MET A 1 -4.76 25.71 33.99
CA MET A 1 -5.02 25.45 32.56
C MET A 1 -4.02 24.44 31.96
N LYS A 2 -4.07 23.16 32.34
CA LYS A 2 -3.22 22.10 31.74
C LYS A 2 -4.03 21.01 31.03
N VAL A 3 -5.24 20.76 31.52
CA VAL A 3 -6.17 19.73 31.03
C VAL A 3 -6.62 20.00 29.58
N THR A 4 -6.94 21.25 29.25
CA THR A 4 -7.39 21.65 27.90
C THR A 4 -6.32 21.45 26.83
N HIS A 5 -5.04 21.64 27.16
CA HIS A 5 -3.94 21.43 26.22
C HIS A 5 -3.70 19.93 25.94
N PHE A 6 -3.81 19.09 26.97
CA PHE A 6 -3.66 17.64 26.84
C PHE A 6 -4.76 17.02 25.95
N PHE A 7 -6.04 17.38 26.17
CA PHE A 7 -7.14 16.91 25.32
C PHE A 7 -7.03 17.43 23.89
N LYS A 8 -6.57 18.67 23.69
CA LYS A 8 -6.35 19.22 22.34
C LYS A 8 -5.22 18.51 21.59
N GLN A 9 -4.16 18.10 22.29
CA GLN A 9 -3.05 17.33 21.73
C GLN A 9 -3.47 15.88 21.40
N LEU A 10 -4.22 15.23 22.31
CA LEU A 10 -4.78 13.89 22.07
C LEU A 10 -5.71 13.87 20.86
N ASN A 11 -6.59 14.88 20.75
CA ASN A 11 -7.53 14.97 19.64
C ASN A 11 -6.81 15.17 18.30
N LYS A 12 -5.74 15.98 18.26
CA LYS A 12 -4.92 16.16 17.05
C LYS A 12 -4.22 14.87 16.60
N ASN A 13 -3.63 14.11 17.53
CA ASN A 13 -2.92 12.88 17.20
C ASN A 13 -3.87 11.77 16.73
N LEU A 14 -5.07 11.68 17.31
CA LEU A 14 -6.11 10.73 16.88
C LEU A 14 -6.63 11.05 15.48
N ILE A 15 -6.91 12.33 15.20
CA ILE A 15 -7.36 12.79 13.88
C ILE A 15 -6.28 12.50 12.82
N GLY A 16 -5.01 12.79 13.11
CA GLY A 16 -3.90 12.50 12.20
C GLY A 16 -3.75 11.01 11.88
N LYS A 17 -3.90 10.14 12.89
CA LYS A 17 -3.82 8.69 12.71
C LYS A 17 -5.02 8.14 11.91
N LEU A 18 -6.23 8.61 12.19
CA LEU A 18 -7.43 8.28 11.43
C LEU A 18 -7.34 8.74 9.97
N HIS A 19 -6.78 9.91 9.72
CA HIS A 19 -6.58 10.43 8.37
C HIS A 19 -5.57 9.59 7.59
N GLN A 20 -4.46 9.19 8.21
CA GLN A 20 -3.48 8.30 7.57
C GLN A 20 -4.09 6.92 7.27
N THR A 21 -4.90 6.37 8.18
CA THR A 21 -5.63 5.12 7.94
C THR A 21 -6.61 5.25 6.77
N SER A 22 -7.32 6.37 6.66
CA SER A 22 -8.25 6.63 5.55
C SER A 22 -7.57 6.71 4.18
N GLU A 23 -6.38 7.34 4.09
CA GLU A 23 -5.72 7.53 2.79
C GLU A 23 -5.23 6.20 2.19
N PHE A 24 -4.55 5.36 2.96
CA PHE A 24 -4.05 4.09 2.41
C PHE A 24 -5.16 3.06 2.18
N GLN A 25 -6.24 3.08 2.96
CA GLN A 25 -7.37 2.16 2.78
C GLN A 25 -8.19 2.45 1.52
N ARG A 26 -8.03 3.63 0.92
CA ARG A 26 -8.63 3.94 -0.38
C ARG A 26 -7.91 3.27 -1.55
N ARG A 27 -6.73 2.71 -1.29
CA ARG A 27 -5.82 2.20 -2.31
C ARG A 27 -6.26 0.85 -2.85
N MET A 28 -6.23 0.70 -4.17
CA MET A 28 -6.38 -0.58 -4.85
C MET A 28 -5.31 -0.76 -5.92
N TRP A 29 -4.89 -2.02 -6.06
CA TRP A 29 -3.88 -2.45 -7.01
C TRP A 29 -4.42 -3.59 -7.87
N ILE A 30 -4.05 -3.58 -9.16
CA ILE A 30 -4.04 -4.80 -9.97
C ILE A 30 -2.61 -5.29 -10.00
N VAL A 31 -2.38 -6.53 -9.60
CA VAL A 31 -1.05 -7.14 -9.57
C VAL A 31 -1.02 -8.32 -10.52
N ASN A 32 -0.16 -8.24 -11.53
CA ASN A 32 0.13 -9.36 -12.41
C ASN A 32 1.44 -10.01 -11.97
N VAL A 33 1.43 -11.32 -11.74
CA VAL A 33 2.59 -12.11 -11.32
C VAL A 33 2.91 -13.11 -12.42
N ARG A 34 4.08 -12.95 -13.03
CA ARG A 34 4.58 -13.81 -14.11
C ARG A 34 5.81 -14.58 -13.63
N GLU A 35 5.66 -15.88 -13.45
CA GLU A 35 6.78 -16.79 -13.16
C GLU A 35 7.39 -17.39 -14.44
N SER A 36 6.59 -17.51 -15.49
CA SER A 36 7.02 -17.96 -16.82
C SER A 36 5.99 -17.57 -17.89
N THR A 37 6.28 -17.83 -19.16
CA THR A 37 5.33 -17.56 -20.28
C THR A 37 3.98 -18.26 -20.09
N LEU A 38 3.96 -19.44 -19.46
CA LEU A 38 2.75 -20.24 -19.27
C LEU A 38 2.11 -20.05 -17.88
N LYS A 39 2.81 -19.43 -16.94
CA LYS A 39 2.33 -19.20 -15.57
C LYS A 39 2.27 -17.71 -15.27
N ASN A 40 1.08 -17.15 -15.44
CA ASN A 40 0.76 -15.76 -15.19
C ASN A 40 -0.58 -15.67 -14.43
N GLU A 41 -0.60 -14.95 -13.32
CA GLU A 41 -1.76 -14.77 -12.45
C GLU A 41 -2.02 -13.29 -12.21
N SER A 42 -3.30 -12.91 -12.10
CA SER A 42 -3.72 -11.52 -11.86
C SER A 42 -4.55 -11.44 -10.57
N PHE A 43 -4.21 -10.48 -9.71
CA PHE A 43 -4.84 -10.26 -8.42
C PHE A 43 -5.38 -8.84 -8.32
N VAL A 44 -6.50 -8.69 -7.62
CA VAL A 44 -6.97 -7.38 -7.14
C VAL A 44 -6.64 -7.29 -5.67
N VAL A 45 -5.82 -6.32 -5.30
CA VAL A 45 -5.41 -6.06 -3.92
C VAL A 45 -6.05 -4.76 -3.47
N SER A 46 -7.07 -4.87 -2.62
CA SER A 46 -7.71 -3.73 -1.96
C SER A 46 -7.09 -3.54 -0.58
N GLU A 47 -6.66 -2.32 -0.27
CA GLU A 47 -6.08 -1.99 1.04
C GLU A 47 -7.12 -1.63 2.09
N ASP A 48 -8.41 -1.57 1.73
CA ASP A 48 -9.53 -1.31 2.65
C ASP A 48 -9.59 -2.26 3.85
N SER A 49 -9.21 -3.51 3.64
CA SER A 49 -9.24 -4.59 4.63
C SER A 49 -7.92 -4.76 5.39
N PHE A 50 -6.90 -3.95 5.10
CA PHE A 50 -5.59 -4.05 5.74
C PHE A 50 -5.44 -3.10 6.94
N SER A 51 -4.62 -3.55 7.89
CA SER A 51 -4.31 -2.83 9.12
C SER A 51 -3.06 -1.95 9.02
N GLU A 52 -2.23 -2.18 8.01
CA GLU A 52 -1.05 -1.40 7.70
C GLU A 52 -0.96 -1.11 6.19
N PRO A 53 -0.32 0.00 5.78
CA PRO A 53 -0.13 0.30 4.37
C PRO A 53 0.79 -0.72 3.70
N MET A 54 0.49 -1.06 2.44
CA MET A 54 1.30 -1.96 1.60
C MET A 54 1.43 -3.37 2.20
N GLN A 55 0.48 -3.78 3.05
CA GLN A 55 0.54 -5.03 3.82
C GLN A 55 0.73 -6.26 2.92
N TRP A 56 0.04 -6.28 1.77
CA TRP A 56 0.17 -7.38 0.81
C TRP A 56 1.59 -7.46 0.25
N MET A 57 2.18 -6.34 -0.16
CA MET A 57 3.54 -6.27 -0.72
C MET A 57 4.58 -6.70 0.32
N LYS A 58 4.43 -6.26 1.58
CA LYS A 58 5.28 -6.73 2.68
C LYS A 58 5.21 -8.25 2.85
N ARG A 59 4.01 -8.84 2.80
CA ARG A 59 3.82 -10.30 2.88
C ARG A 59 4.41 -11.05 1.69
N GLN A 60 4.51 -10.41 0.52
CA GLN A 60 5.17 -10.95 -0.67
C GLN A 60 6.69 -10.72 -0.70
N ASN A 61 7.29 -10.18 0.38
CA ASN A 61 8.73 -9.91 0.49
C ASN A 61 9.25 -8.85 -0.49
N TYR A 62 8.45 -7.84 -0.79
CA TYR A 62 8.95 -6.64 -1.46
C TYR A 62 9.94 -5.93 -0.55
N THR A 63 11.01 -5.39 -1.13
CA THR A 63 11.98 -4.58 -0.36
C THR A 63 11.39 -3.22 -0.03
N ASP A 64 11.93 -2.57 1.00
CA ASP A 64 11.51 -1.21 1.38
C ASP A 64 11.62 -0.23 0.19
N TYR A 65 12.68 -0.34 -0.62
CA TYR A 65 12.85 0.44 -1.85
C TYR A 65 11.69 0.26 -2.84
N MET A 66 11.25 -0.99 -3.07
CA MET A 66 10.13 -1.26 -3.99
C MET A 66 8.82 -0.72 -3.43
N ILE A 67 8.64 -0.82 -2.11
CA ILE A 67 7.47 -0.27 -1.42
C ILE A 67 7.45 1.26 -1.54
N ASP A 68 8.59 1.92 -1.36
CA ASP A 68 8.71 3.37 -1.51
C ASP A 68 8.39 3.82 -2.95
N GLU A 69 8.89 3.12 -3.97
CA GLU A 69 8.54 3.42 -5.36
C GLU A 69 7.03 3.24 -5.62
N LEU A 70 6.43 2.17 -5.11
CA LEU A 70 4.98 1.95 -5.21
C LEU A 70 4.18 3.06 -4.52
N ASP A 71 4.64 3.52 -3.36
CA ASP A 71 3.96 4.57 -2.58
C ASP A 71 3.89 5.91 -3.33
N GLN A 72 4.85 6.16 -4.22
CA GLN A 72 4.88 7.35 -5.08
C GLN A 72 4.02 7.22 -6.36
N LEU A 73 3.48 6.03 -6.67
CA LEU A 73 2.68 5.85 -7.88
C LEU A 73 1.35 6.58 -7.80
N LYS A 74 1.08 7.37 -8.85
CA LYS A 74 -0.22 7.99 -9.09
C LYS A 74 -1.19 7.01 -9.75
N LEU A 75 -2.47 7.34 -9.75
CA LEU A 75 -3.50 6.59 -10.45
C LEU A 75 -3.11 6.34 -11.91
N SER A 76 -3.45 5.14 -12.39
CA SER A 76 -3.16 4.64 -13.73
C SER A 76 -1.67 4.51 -14.07
N GLN A 77 -0.78 4.62 -13.08
CA GLN A 77 0.63 4.28 -13.25
C GLN A 77 0.89 2.84 -12.81
N SER A 78 2.00 2.29 -13.31
CA SER A 78 2.48 0.98 -12.92
C SER A 78 3.98 0.96 -12.67
N ALA A 79 4.39 -0.03 -11.88
CA ALA A 79 5.79 -0.37 -11.67
C ALA A 79 5.97 -1.88 -11.85
N ASN A 80 7.16 -2.25 -12.31
CA ASN A 80 7.56 -3.63 -12.53
C ASN A 80 8.72 -3.96 -11.61
N PHE A 81 8.62 -5.08 -10.89
CA PHE A 81 9.65 -5.55 -9.97
C PHE A 81 9.92 -7.02 -10.21
N LYS A 82 11.15 -7.43 -9.93
CA LYS A 82 11.48 -8.84 -9.75
C LYS A 82 11.38 -9.17 -8.26
N VAL A 83 10.47 -10.06 -7.90
CA VAL A 83 10.25 -10.50 -6.52
C VAL A 83 10.50 -12.01 -6.48
N GLY A 84 11.60 -12.41 -5.84
CA GLY A 84 12.12 -13.78 -5.94
C GLY A 84 12.39 -14.17 -7.40
N ASN A 85 11.67 -15.17 -7.90
CA ASN A 85 11.80 -15.69 -9.26
C ASN A 85 10.70 -15.20 -10.22
N ALA A 86 9.81 -14.31 -9.77
CA ALA A 86 8.69 -13.83 -10.55
C ALA A 86 8.84 -12.35 -10.92
N GLU A 87 8.30 -11.97 -12.06
CA GLU A 87 8.07 -10.58 -12.44
C GLU A 87 6.68 -10.14 -11.97
N HIS A 88 6.64 -9.08 -11.18
CA HIS A 88 5.41 -8.51 -10.66
C HIS A 88 5.18 -7.15 -11.32
N CYS A 89 4.03 -6.96 -11.95
CA CYS A 89 3.58 -5.69 -12.50
C CYS A 89 2.39 -5.19 -11.68
N LEU A 90 2.52 -4.05 -11.02
CA LEU A 90 1.50 -3.49 -10.15
C LEU A 90 0.95 -2.22 -10.78
N PHE A 91 -0.37 -2.14 -10.93
CA PHE A 91 -1.08 -0.97 -11.43
C PHE A 91 -1.87 -0.32 -10.30
N ARG A 92 -1.69 0.99 -10.14
CA ARG A 92 -2.48 1.80 -9.22
C ARG A 92 -3.84 2.11 -9.86
N VAL A 93 -4.93 1.55 -9.34
CA VAL A 93 -6.26 1.70 -9.97
C VAL A 93 -7.26 2.55 -9.17
N LYS A 94 -7.03 2.73 -7.88
CA LYS A 94 -7.79 3.62 -6.99
C LYS A 94 -6.89 4.10 -5.88
#